data_AF-A0A2U9B7W1-F1
#
_entry.id   AF-A0A2U9B7W1-F1
#
_cell.length_a   1.000
_cell.length_b   1.000
_cell.length_c   1.000
_cell.angle_alpha   90.00
_cell.angle_beta   90.00
_cell.angle_gamma   90.00
#
_symmetry.space_group_name_H-M   'P 1'
#
loop_
_entity.id
_entity.type
_entity.pdbx_description
1 polymer ?
#
loop_
_entity_poly.entity_id
_entity_poly.type
_entity_poly.pdbx_seq_one_letter_code
_entity_poly.pdbx_strand_id
1 'polypeptide(L)'
;MSAKEKGKFEDLARQDKARYEREMMSYTPARGGKKKKFKDPNAPKRPPSAFFIFCADFRPKVKGETPGLTIGDVAKRLGEMWNSTAAEDKQPYEKKAAKLKEKYEKDIAAYRAKGKPGSAAPGKAPAKAEKKDDDDDDDDEDDEEDDDDDDDDE
;
A
#
# COMPACT_ATOMS: atom_id res chain seq x y z
N MET A 1 -7.21 23.46 -42.42
CA MET A 1 -6.17 22.45 -42.11
C MET A 1 -6.35 21.25 -43.02
N SER A 2 -5.48 21.15 -44.03
CA SER A 2 -5.30 19.95 -44.85
C SER A 2 -4.86 18.77 -43.98
N ALA A 3 -5.14 17.53 -44.42
CA ALA A 3 -4.75 16.32 -43.71
C ALA A 3 -3.23 16.27 -43.42
N LYS A 4 -2.42 16.84 -44.32
CA LYS A 4 -0.96 16.95 -44.17
C LYS A 4 -0.53 17.95 -43.10
N GLU A 5 -1.37 18.94 -42.81
CA GLU A 5 -1.14 19.89 -41.72
C GLU A 5 -1.53 19.27 -40.38
N LYS A 6 -2.64 18.51 -40.33
CA LYS A 6 -3.08 17.79 -39.11
C LYS A 6 -2.07 16.72 -38.67
N GLY A 7 -1.54 15.94 -39.60
CA GLY A 7 -0.54 14.90 -39.28
C GLY A 7 0.69 15.44 -38.55
N LYS A 8 1.17 16.64 -38.93
CA LYS A 8 2.30 17.29 -38.24
C LYS A 8 1.99 17.60 -36.78
N PHE A 9 0.77 18.05 -36.48
CA PHE A 9 0.36 18.35 -35.10
C PHE A 9 0.13 17.07 -34.28
N GLU A 10 -0.35 16.01 -34.92
CA GLU A 10 -0.54 14.69 -34.29
C GLU A 10 0.81 14.06 -33.90
N ASP A 11 1.81 14.13 -34.78
CA ASP A 11 3.16 13.64 -34.50
C ASP A 11 3.85 14.44 -33.38
N LEU A 12 3.70 15.77 -33.38
CA LEU A 12 4.20 16.64 -32.31
C LEU A 12 3.54 16.34 -30.96
N ALA A 13 2.21 16.14 -30.95
CA ALA A 13 1.49 15.79 -29.73
C ALA A 13 1.91 14.42 -29.18
N ARG A 14 2.20 13.45 -30.07
CA ARG A 14 2.69 12.14 -29.66
C ARG A 14 4.09 12.22 -29.03
N GLN A 15 4.98 13.02 -29.62
CA GLN A 15 6.33 13.22 -29.08
C GLN A 15 6.30 13.97 -27.74
N ASP A 16 5.45 14.99 -27.61
CA ASP A 16 5.27 15.73 -26.37
C ASP A 16 4.73 14.84 -25.24
N LYS A 17 3.73 14.00 -25.54
CA LYS A 17 3.21 12.99 -24.61
C LYS A 17 4.28 11.99 -24.17
N ALA A 18 5.09 11.48 -25.10
CA ALA A 18 6.15 10.53 -24.79
C ALA A 18 7.26 11.17 -23.92
N ARG A 19 7.61 12.43 -24.19
CA ARG A 19 8.55 13.19 -23.35
C ARG A 19 8.00 13.36 -21.94
N TYR A 20 6.74 13.79 -21.83
CA TYR A 20 6.08 13.99 -20.54
C TYR A 20 6.00 12.70 -19.73
N GLU A 21 5.63 11.58 -20.36
CA GLU A 21 5.58 10.28 -19.67
C GLU A 21 6.97 9.85 -19.17
N ARG A 22 8.03 10.06 -19.96
CA ARG A 22 9.41 9.77 -19.54
C ARG A 22 9.85 10.64 -18.37
N GLU A 23 9.61 11.94 -18.43
CA GLU A 23 9.94 12.89 -17.36
C GLU A 23 9.15 12.58 -16.08
N MET A 24 7.88 12.23 -16.21
CA MET A 24 7.04 11.80 -15.09
C MET A 24 7.43 10.45 -14.50
N MET A 25 8.08 9.57 -15.27
CA MET A 25 8.55 8.27 -14.77
C MET A 25 9.77 8.42 -13.85
N SER A 26 10.63 9.41 -14.11
CA SER A 26 11.72 9.80 -13.20
C SER A 26 11.28 10.76 -12.09
N TYR A 27 10.06 11.31 -12.16
CA TYR A 27 9.57 12.25 -11.17
C TYR A 27 8.93 11.54 -9.98
N THR A 28 9.66 11.49 -8.87
CA THR A 28 9.12 11.06 -7.57
C THR A 28 8.62 12.31 -6.83
N PRO A 29 7.30 12.62 -6.86
CA PRO A 29 6.79 13.76 -6.10
C PRO A 29 7.09 13.58 -4.62
N ALA A 30 7.45 14.65 -3.93
CA ALA A 30 7.50 14.66 -2.47
C ALA A 30 6.16 14.11 -1.93
N ARG A 31 6.21 13.20 -0.95
CA ARG A 31 5.03 12.56 -0.34
C ARG A 31 4.13 13.62 0.31
N GLY A 32 3.29 14.25 -0.51
CA GLY A 32 2.24 15.13 -0.05
C GLY A 32 1.22 14.28 0.69
N GLY A 33 1.00 14.56 1.97
CA GLY A 33 0.08 13.84 2.83
C GLY A 33 -1.33 13.80 2.25
N LYS A 34 -1.67 12.72 1.55
CA LYS A 34 -3.04 12.48 1.08
C LYS A 34 -3.89 12.19 2.31
N LYS A 35 -4.88 13.04 2.59
CA LYS A 35 -5.86 12.82 3.66
C LYS A 35 -6.41 11.39 3.54
N LYS A 36 -6.22 10.56 4.59
CA LYS A 36 -6.73 9.18 4.65
C LYS A 36 -8.22 9.22 4.32
N LYS A 37 -8.64 8.63 3.18
CA LYS A 37 -10.06 8.51 2.84
C LYS A 37 -10.75 7.66 3.90
N PHE A 38 -11.93 8.10 4.36
CA PHE A 38 -12.75 7.32 5.28
C PHE A 38 -13.01 5.93 4.66
N LYS A 39 -12.67 4.87 5.40
CA LYS A 39 -12.83 3.50 4.92
C LYS A 39 -14.30 3.11 5.05
N ASP A 40 -14.90 2.62 3.96
CA ASP A 40 -16.27 2.12 3.98
C ASP A 40 -16.36 0.88 4.90
N PRO A 41 -17.22 0.83 5.93
CA PRO A 41 -17.31 -0.31 6.85
C PRO A 41 -17.70 -1.64 6.20
N ASN A 42 -18.38 -1.58 5.05
CA ASN A 42 -18.85 -2.74 4.30
C ASN A 42 -17.86 -3.22 3.23
N ALA A 43 -16.77 -2.49 3.00
CA ALA A 43 -15.75 -2.92 2.06
C ALA A 43 -14.94 -4.08 2.67
N PRO A 44 -14.57 -5.10 1.86
CA PRO A 44 -13.59 -6.09 2.27
C PRO A 44 -12.34 -5.41 2.84
N LYS A 45 -11.80 -5.93 3.95
CA LYS A 45 -10.55 -5.43 4.56
C LYS A 45 -9.35 -5.92 3.76
N ARG A 46 -8.34 -5.05 3.60
CA ARG A 46 -7.09 -5.42 2.91
C ARG A 46 -6.40 -6.56 3.67
N PRO A 47 -5.87 -7.58 2.97
CA PRO A 47 -5.14 -8.66 3.61
C PRO A 47 -3.78 -8.16 4.12
N PRO A 48 -3.22 -8.79 5.16
CA PRO A 48 -1.89 -8.48 5.64
C PRO A 48 -0.83 -8.80 4.57
N SER A 49 0.22 -7.95 4.50
CA SER A 49 1.41 -8.19 3.68
C SER A 49 2.26 -9.34 4.22
N ALA A 50 3.23 -9.82 3.44
CA ALA A 50 4.20 -10.83 3.86
C ALA A 50 4.92 -10.42 5.16
N PHE A 51 5.37 -9.16 5.24
CA PHE A 51 5.95 -8.57 6.45
C PHE A 51 5.00 -8.64 7.65
N PHE A 52 3.74 -8.26 7.51
CA PHE A 52 2.77 -8.33 8.61
C PHE A 52 2.48 -9.76 9.08
N ILE A 53 2.51 -10.74 8.17
CA ILE A 53 2.39 -12.16 8.54
C ILE A 53 3.62 -12.59 9.35
N PHE A 54 4.81 -12.18 8.93
CA PHE A 54 6.05 -12.41 9.68
C PHE A 54 6.02 -11.73 11.06
N CYS A 55 5.64 -10.45 11.14
CA CYS A 55 5.52 -9.71 12.38
C CYS A 55 4.52 -10.37 13.33
N ALA A 56 3.40 -10.92 12.86
CA ALA A 56 2.45 -11.64 13.70
C ALA A 56 3.09 -12.85 14.40
N ASP A 57 3.97 -13.58 13.71
CA ASP A 57 4.64 -14.77 14.24
C ASP A 57 5.84 -14.41 15.15
N PHE A 58 6.52 -13.30 14.89
CA PHE A 58 7.76 -12.90 15.59
C PHE A 58 7.55 -11.88 16.71
N ARG A 59 6.53 -11.01 16.65
CA ARG A 59 6.18 -10.08 17.72
C ARG A 59 6.01 -10.74 19.10
N PRO A 60 5.35 -11.91 19.26
CA PRO A 60 5.32 -12.57 20.57
C PRO A 60 6.68 -13.09 21.04
N LYS A 61 7.59 -13.46 20.12
CA LYS A 61 8.95 -13.91 20.44
C LYS A 61 9.78 -12.74 20.97
N VAL A 62 9.80 -11.63 20.23
CA VAL A 62 10.54 -10.41 20.61
C VAL A 62 10.01 -9.83 21.92
N LYS A 63 8.68 -9.82 22.11
CA LYS A 63 8.05 -9.39 23.36
C LYS A 63 8.40 -10.30 24.55
N GLY A 64 8.58 -11.60 24.31
CA GLY A 64 9.02 -12.56 25.31
C GLY A 64 10.49 -12.41 25.69
N GLU A 65 11.35 -12.11 24.73
CA GLU A 65 12.79 -11.87 24.94
C GLU A 65 13.05 -10.53 25.65
N THR A 66 12.25 -9.51 25.35
CA THR A 66 12.41 -8.16 25.88
C THR A 66 11.08 -7.59 26.40
N PRO A 67 10.58 -8.11 27.54
CA PRO A 67 9.36 -7.62 28.14
C PRO A 67 9.57 -6.18 28.65
N GLY A 68 9.08 -5.20 27.91
CA GLY A 68 9.17 -3.77 28.29
C GLY A 68 9.42 -2.81 27.14
N LEU A 69 9.77 -3.30 25.94
CA LEU A 69 9.84 -2.48 24.74
C LEU A 69 8.45 -1.98 24.33
N THR A 70 8.39 -0.76 23.80
CA THR A 70 7.16 -0.23 23.21
C THR A 70 6.82 -1.00 21.93
N ILE A 71 5.57 -0.94 21.50
CA ILE A 71 5.15 -1.63 20.28
C ILE A 71 5.95 -1.14 19.07
N GLY A 72 6.20 0.17 18.98
CA GLY A 72 7.03 0.77 17.93
C GLY A 72 8.48 0.29 17.96
N ASP A 73 9.09 0.13 19.14
CA ASP A 73 10.47 -0.41 19.22
C ASP A 73 10.54 -1.87 18.74
N VAL A 74 9.48 -2.65 19.01
CA VAL A 74 9.37 -4.03 18.51
C VAL A 74 9.16 -4.04 16.99
N ALA A 75 8.37 -3.10 16.44
CA ALA A 75 8.15 -2.98 15.00
C ALA A 75 9.45 -2.67 14.26
N LYS A 76 10.24 -1.71 14.74
CA LYS A 76 11.56 -1.37 14.17
C LYS A 76 12.52 -2.55 14.15
N ARG A 77 12.61 -3.28 15.27
CA ARG A 77 13.42 -4.52 15.36
C ARG A 77 12.97 -5.58 14.36
N LEU A 78 11.65 -5.74 14.17
CA LEU A 78 11.10 -6.69 13.21
C LEU A 78 11.36 -6.26 11.77
N GLY A 79 11.31 -4.96 11.47
CA GLY A 79 11.68 -4.38 10.18
C GLY A 79 13.13 -4.67 9.82
N GLU A 80 14.06 -4.37 10.72
CA GLU A 80 15.48 -4.70 10.55
C GLU A 80 15.71 -6.21 10.34
N MET A 81 15.01 -7.04 11.11
CA MET A 81 15.09 -8.50 10.99
C MET A 81 14.54 -8.99 9.66
N TRP A 82 13.44 -8.40 9.18
CA TRP A 82 12.87 -8.72 7.87
C TRP A 82 13.84 -8.35 6.75
N ASN A 83 14.41 -7.15 6.76
CA ASN A 83 15.38 -6.73 5.73
C ASN A 83 16.64 -7.60 5.74
N SER A 84 17.06 -8.07 6.92
CA SER A 84 18.20 -9.00 7.06
C SER A 84 17.86 -10.46 6.75
N THR A 85 16.58 -10.83 6.62
CA THR A 85 16.15 -12.22 6.35
C THR A 85 16.35 -12.56 4.87
N ALA A 86 16.86 -13.74 4.57
CA ALA A 86 17.06 -14.21 3.20
C ALA A 86 15.73 -14.31 2.44
N ALA A 87 15.76 -14.04 1.13
CA ALA A 87 14.58 -14.14 0.26
C ALA A 87 13.92 -15.54 0.31
N GLU A 88 14.72 -16.59 0.55
CA GLU A 88 14.23 -17.97 0.69
C GLU A 88 13.30 -18.15 1.90
N ASP A 89 13.63 -17.51 3.02
CA ASP A 89 12.84 -17.53 4.24
C ASP A 89 11.64 -16.59 4.17
N LYS A 90 11.74 -15.50 3.39
CA LYS A 90 10.61 -14.60 3.06
C LYS A 90 9.59 -15.26 2.12
N GLN A 91 10.05 -16.10 1.20
CA GLN A 91 9.25 -16.75 0.17
C GLN A 91 7.97 -17.45 0.67
N PRO A 92 7.97 -18.24 1.76
CA PRO A 92 6.74 -18.82 2.29
C PRO A 92 5.74 -17.78 2.79
N TYR A 93 6.20 -16.66 3.36
CA TYR A 93 5.34 -15.56 3.82
C TYR A 93 4.76 -14.79 2.63
N GLU A 94 5.56 -14.53 1.60
CA GLU A 94 5.09 -13.95 0.33
C GLU A 94 4.05 -14.83 -0.35
N LYS A 95 4.28 -16.14 -0.43
CA LYS A 95 3.30 -17.09 -0.98
C LYS A 95 2.00 -17.09 -0.19
N LYS A 96 2.05 -16.97 1.15
CA LYS A 96 0.85 -16.84 2.00
C LYS A 96 0.14 -15.52 1.72
N ALA A 97 0.87 -14.40 1.68
CA ALA A 97 0.33 -13.09 1.40
C ALA A 97 -0.32 -13.01 0.00
N ALA A 98 0.33 -13.57 -1.02
CA ALA A 98 -0.17 -13.64 -2.39
C ALA A 98 -1.51 -14.38 -2.47
N LYS A 99 -1.65 -15.52 -1.77
CA LYS A 99 -2.93 -16.26 -1.70
C LYS A 99 -4.04 -15.44 -1.03
N LEU A 100 -3.72 -14.72 0.04
CA LEU A 100 -4.68 -13.85 0.72
C LEU A 100 -5.06 -12.65 -0.16
N LYS A 101 -4.10 -12.08 -0.88
CA LYS A 101 -4.30 -11.02 -1.86
C LYS A 101 -5.25 -11.45 -2.98
N GLU A 102 -5.03 -12.63 -3.56
CA GLU A 102 -5.91 -13.15 -4.62
C GLU A 102 -7.36 -13.32 -4.14
N LYS A 103 -7.54 -13.82 -2.91
CA LYS A 103 -8.87 -13.93 -2.31
C LYS A 103 -9.53 -12.56 -2.12
N TYR A 104 -8.78 -11.60 -1.58
CA TYR A 104 -9.26 -10.24 -1.41
C TYR A 104 -9.62 -9.57 -2.73
N GLU A 105 -8.83 -9.78 -3.78
CA GLU A 105 -9.10 -9.25 -5.12
C GLU A 105 -10.42 -9.78 -5.69
N LYS A 106 -10.74 -11.05 -5.44
CA LYS A 106 -12.06 -11.62 -5.78
C LYS A 106 -13.19 -10.98 -4.96
N ASP A 107 -13.00 -10.84 -3.65
CA ASP A 107 -14.00 -10.27 -2.74
C ASP A 107 -14.26 -8.79 -3.04
N ILE A 108 -13.23 -8.00 -3.31
CA ILE A 108 -13.35 -6.58 -3.67
C ILE A 108 -13.93 -6.40 -5.06
N ALA A 109 -13.62 -7.29 -6.01
CA ALA A 109 -14.25 -7.28 -7.32
C ALA A 109 -15.76 -7.55 -7.22
N ALA A 110 -16.16 -8.54 -6.41
CA ALA A 110 -17.56 -8.82 -6.13
C ALA A 110 -18.26 -7.66 -5.40
N TYR A 111 -17.58 -7.02 -4.44
CA TYR A 111 -18.10 -5.84 -3.74
C TYR A 111 -18.30 -4.65 -4.69
N ARG A 112 -17.32 -4.38 -5.58
CA ARG A 112 -17.42 -3.33 -6.60
C ARG A 112 -18.54 -3.62 -7.60
N ALA A 113 -18.69 -4.87 -8.03
CA ALA A 113 -19.72 -5.29 -8.98
C ALA A 113 -21.14 -5.23 -8.39
N LYS A 114 -21.30 -5.46 -7.08
CA LYS A 114 -22.60 -5.36 -6.38
C LYS A 114 -23.11 -3.92 -6.19
N GLY A 115 -22.36 -2.92 -6.63
CA GLY A 115 -22.74 -1.51 -6.51
C GLY A 115 -22.55 -1.00 -5.09
N LYS A 116 -21.77 0.06 -4.96
CA LYS A 116 -21.50 0.71 -3.67
C LYS A 116 -22.80 1.28 -3.09
N PRO A 117 -23.32 0.84 -1.94
CA PRO A 117 -24.40 1.56 -1.26
C PRO A 117 -23.76 2.77 -0.56
N GLY A 118 -23.43 3.80 -1.34
CA GLY A 118 -22.71 4.96 -0.80
C GLY A 118 -22.54 6.15 -1.74
N SER A 119 -23.02 6.09 -2.98
CA SER A 119 -23.09 7.25 -3.88
C SER A 119 -24.48 7.89 -3.89
N ALA A 120 -25.12 8.00 -2.73
CA ALA A 120 -26.33 8.80 -2.54
C ALA A 120 -26.03 9.93 -1.54
N ALA A 121 -26.43 11.15 -1.92
CA ALA A 121 -26.10 12.45 -1.33
C ALA A 121 -26.29 12.57 0.21
N PRO A 122 -25.58 13.50 0.88
CA PRO A 122 -25.67 13.69 2.32
C PRO A 122 -26.96 14.44 2.69
N GLY A 123 -27.95 13.71 3.22
CA GLY A 123 -29.10 14.27 3.93
C GLY A 123 -28.90 14.19 5.44
N LYS A 124 -28.81 15.37 6.08
CA LYS A 124 -28.95 15.73 7.51
C LYS A 124 -28.97 14.63 8.61
N ALA A 125 -28.10 14.84 9.59
CA ALA A 125 -27.95 14.29 10.96
C ALA A 125 -29.23 14.39 11.85
N PRO A 126 -29.28 14.00 13.17
CA PRO A 126 -28.20 13.57 14.10
C PRO A 126 -28.56 12.44 15.13
N ALA A 127 -27.57 11.88 15.87
CA ALA A 127 -27.56 11.74 17.35
C ALA A 127 -26.52 10.71 17.89
N LYS A 128 -26.06 11.00 19.11
CA LYS A 128 -25.03 10.40 20.00
C LYS A 128 -25.08 8.88 20.28
N ALA A 129 -23.89 8.35 20.62
CA ALA A 129 -23.53 7.37 21.69
C ALA A 129 -22.54 6.33 21.12
N GLU A 130 -21.48 5.80 21.75
CA GLU A 130 -20.77 5.94 23.02
C GLU A 130 -19.40 5.27 22.80
N LYS A 131 -18.40 5.60 23.64
CA LYS A 131 -17.02 5.07 23.57
C LYS A 131 -16.96 3.55 23.75
N LYS A 132 -16.05 2.90 23.04
CA LYS A 132 -15.25 1.81 23.60
C LYS A 132 -13.85 1.87 22.99
N ASP A 133 -12.90 2.27 23.83
CA ASP A 133 -11.46 2.13 23.64
C ASP A 133 -11.13 0.68 23.26
N ASP A 134 -10.56 0.48 22.07
CA ASP A 134 -9.75 -0.68 21.75
C ASP A 134 -8.55 -0.18 20.94
N ASP A 135 -7.39 -0.47 21.51
CA ASP A 135 -6.05 -0.01 21.22
C ASP A 135 -5.58 -0.59 19.87
N ASP A 136 -5.80 0.11 18.76
CA ASP A 136 -5.27 -0.28 17.44
C ASP A 136 -4.22 0.75 17.02
N ASP A 137 -3.02 0.50 17.53
CA ASP A 137 -1.73 1.10 17.20
C ASP A 137 -1.44 0.89 15.70
N ASP A 138 -2.00 1.78 14.86
CA ASP A 138 -1.75 1.93 13.41
C ASP A 138 -0.37 2.60 13.23
N ASP A 139 0.70 1.86 13.55
CA ASP A 139 2.08 2.21 13.20
C ASP A 139 2.35 1.69 11.77
N ASP A 140 1.91 2.50 10.81
CA ASP A 140 2.13 2.37 9.37
C ASP A 140 3.59 2.80 9.09
N GLU A 141 4.57 1.98 9.52
CA GLU A 141 5.98 2.15 9.16
C GLU A 141 6.20 1.72 7.71
N ASP A 142 6.29 2.76 6.91
CA ASP A 142 6.87 2.92 5.59
C ASP A 142 7.97 1.89 5.23
N ASP A 143 7.61 0.97 4.34
CA ASP A 143 8.51 -0.01 3.69
C ASP A 143 9.28 0.71 2.58
N GLU A 144 10.35 1.41 2.95
CA GLU A 144 11.40 1.89 2.03
C GLU A 144 12.34 0.71 1.71
N GLU A 145 11.97 -0.12 0.72
CA GLU A 145 12.92 -1.02 0.05
C GLU A 145 13.78 -0.16 -0.90
N ASP A 146 14.95 0.22 -0.39
CA ASP A 146 16.10 0.79 -1.10
C ASP A 146 16.78 -0.37 -1.87
N ASP A 147 16.43 -0.52 -3.15
CA ASP A 147 17.09 -1.42 -4.10
C ASP A 147 17.75 -0.54 -5.17
N ASP A 148 19.00 -0.16 -4.94
CA ASP A 148 19.94 0.19 -6.01
C ASP A 148 21.30 -0.42 -5.64
N ASP A 149 21.40 -1.73 -5.90
CA ASP A 149 22.64 -2.46 -6.05
C ASP A 149 23.32 -2.01 -7.36
N ASP A 150 24.56 -1.58 -7.18
CA ASP A 150 25.64 -1.33 -8.14
C ASP A 150 25.57 -2.21 -9.41
N ASP A 151 25.64 -1.62 -10.60
CA ASP A 151 26.18 -2.31 -11.78
C ASP A 151 27.15 -1.37 -12.53
N ASP A 152 28.42 -1.67 -12.30
CA ASP A 152 29.64 -1.24 -12.98
C ASP A 152 29.63 -1.66 -14.46
N ASP A 153 29.80 -0.73 -15.41
CA ASP A 153 30.60 -0.96 -16.63
C ASP A 153 30.92 0.37 -17.37
N GLU A 154 32.23 0.61 -17.51
CA GLU A 154 33.01 1.52 -18.40
C GLU A 154 33.18 3.02 -18.10
#